data_AF-A0AAI9XRK9-F1
#
_entry.id   AF-A0AAI9XRK9-F1
#
_cell.length_a   1.000
_cell.length_b   1.000
_cell.length_c   1.000
_cell.angle_alpha   90.00
_cell.angle_beta   90.00
_cell.angle_gamma   90.00
#
_symmetry.space_group_name_H-M   'P 1'
#
loop_
_entity.id
_entity.type
_entity.pdbx_description
1 polymer ?
#
loop_
_entity_poly.entity_id
_entity_poly.type
_entity_poly.pdbx_seq_one_letter_code
_entity_poly.pdbx_strand_id
1 'polypeptide(L)'
;MASGLARKYEINADMGEGFGRWKMGPDEELMPYIDAANIACGYHAGDPSIMLKTVRLCKKHGVKAGAHPGLQDMFGFGRRKIEIDPKDMYAMVLYQVGALKAILNSEGVELSHIKPHGELFFYMQRDETIMRAVLEACATFGDNIPVYASQNATQEAMCKELGIPFQGEVYVDIDYSPEGKLIPVAQSKVATPELCYERALSASLKDEGKDNSGGIFSFGFEGKPFSICVHSDHPTVLQNVTGVRKAVDEANKQRFPDAAYSCFYTIEVDYGVFDGEAGGSTKLEIWVTDIQGVESRVGEIWDVESYERAGKVKAIAKKRGISERASSTPMDKFEGEDWETARRELEGRQEEKAHQEEAADQEDRTHQQDKAHQEEKKAQQEENRVLRGGREARQEKKALREEKKAQREVKKAQREVKKAVVEKNKAFQEKQKAADDLQTRKQKKIKAHPEKKARKEKRGIRENEKALQKKKKIFRDKQKALRESINALYDKKKTRQSMSTERLRSG
;
A
#
# COMPACT_ATOMS: atom_id res chain seq x y z
N MET A 1 -17.70 27.06 -1.05
CA MET A 1 -17.55 25.68 -0.55
C MET A 1 -16.08 25.31 -0.66
N ALA A 2 -15.52 24.65 0.35
CA ALA A 2 -14.18 24.08 0.29
C ALA A 2 -13.98 23.27 -1.00
N SER A 3 -12.87 23.46 -1.70
CA SER A 3 -12.60 22.83 -3.00
C SER A 3 -12.55 21.30 -2.93
N GLY A 4 -12.14 20.77 -1.78
CA GLY A 4 -12.07 19.33 -1.53
C GLY A 4 -13.36 18.65 -1.12
N LEU A 5 -14.45 19.37 -0.84
CA LEU A 5 -15.72 18.69 -0.55
C LEU A 5 -16.29 18.07 -1.83
N ALA A 6 -16.88 16.89 -1.70
CA ALA A 6 -17.56 16.21 -2.77
C ALA A 6 -18.79 17.03 -3.20
N ARG A 7 -18.93 17.29 -4.50
CA ARG A 7 -20.09 18.02 -5.05
C ARG A 7 -21.15 17.10 -5.64
N LYS A 8 -20.74 15.86 -5.89
CA LYS A 8 -21.50 14.70 -6.34
C LYS A 8 -20.89 13.48 -5.65
N TYR A 9 -21.38 12.27 -5.87
CA TYR A 9 -20.66 11.08 -5.41
C TYR A 9 -19.31 11.00 -6.14
N GLU A 10 -18.23 10.94 -5.39
CA GLU A 10 -16.85 10.99 -5.90
C GLU A 10 -16.06 9.78 -5.42
N ILE A 11 -15.27 9.16 -6.29
CA ILE A 11 -14.43 8.02 -5.95
C ILE A 11 -13.07 8.52 -5.49
N ASN A 12 -12.58 8.02 -4.35
CA ASN A 12 -11.20 8.21 -3.94
C ASN A 12 -10.45 6.88 -3.82
N ALA A 13 -9.14 6.94 -3.97
CA ALA A 13 -8.25 5.81 -3.74
C ALA A 13 -6.98 6.24 -3.01
N ASP A 14 -6.42 5.34 -2.22
CA ASP A 14 -5.11 5.51 -1.57
C ASP A 14 -4.01 5.23 -2.60
N MET A 15 -3.08 6.17 -2.80
CA MET A 15 -2.15 6.21 -3.93
C MET A 15 -0.74 6.56 -3.46
N GLY A 16 0.26 6.24 -4.28
CA GLY A 16 1.65 6.53 -3.96
C GLY A 16 2.19 5.71 -2.80
N GLU A 17 1.63 4.51 -2.57
CA GLU A 17 1.95 3.67 -1.40
C GLU A 17 3.13 2.71 -1.63
N GLY A 18 3.89 2.92 -2.71
CA GLY A 18 5.20 2.28 -2.89
C GLY A 18 6.26 2.85 -1.94
N PHE A 19 7.45 2.27 -1.94
CA PHE A 19 8.61 2.82 -1.24
C PHE A 19 9.92 2.37 -1.87
N GLY A 20 10.73 3.31 -2.34
CA GLY A 20 11.99 3.05 -3.05
C GLY A 20 11.75 2.18 -4.28
N ARG A 21 12.21 0.92 -4.23
CA ARG A 21 12.02 -0.05 -5.34
C ARG A 21 10.73 -0.85 -5.23
N TRP A 22 10.05 -0.82 -4.09
CA TRP A 22 8.79 -1.54 -3.92
C TRP A 22 7.64 -0.73 -4.50
N LYS A 23 6.86 -1.38 -5.36
CA LYS A 23 5.63 -0.81 -5.92
C LYS A 23 4.44 -1.34 -5.14
N MET A 24 3.41 -0.52 -4.98
CA MET A 24 2.11 -0.89 -4.43
C MET A 24 1.03 -0.23 -5.28
N GLY A 25 0.01 -1.00 -5.64
CA GLY A 25 -1.11 -0.54 -6.45
C GLY A 25 -0.75 -0.24 -7.92
N PRO A 26 -1.75 -0.27 -8.82
CA PRO A 26 -1.63 0.19 -10.20
C PRO A 26 -2.03 1.68 -10.29
N ASP A 27 -1.21 2.56 -9.72
CA ASP A 27 -1.51 3.99 -9.55
C ASP A 27 -1.87 4.69 -10.87
N GLU A 28 -1.09 4.47 -11.93
CA GLU A 28 -1.35 5.09 -13.23
C GLU A 28 -2.67 4.66 -13.84
N GLU A 29 -2.98 3.37 -13.74
CA GLU A 29 -4.18 2.77 -14.32
C GLU A 29 -5.45 3.12 -13.53
N LEU A 30 -5.34 3.51 -12.26
CA LEU A 30 -6.48 3.95 -11.44
C LEU A 30 -6.92 5.40 -11.72
N MET A 31 -6.01 6.27 -12.14
CA MET A 31 -6.28 7.70 -12.34
C MET A 31 -7.52 8.02 -13.20
N PRO A 32 -7.83 7.31 -14.29
CA PRO A 32 -9.03 7.56 -15.09
C PRO A 32 -10.36 7.28 -14.38
N TYR A 33 -10.33 6.50 -13.28
CA TYR A 33 -11.53 6.03 -12.60
C TYR A 33 -11.83 6.74 -11.28
N ILE A 34 -10.91 7.57 -10.78
CA ILE A 34 -11.03 8.24 -9.47
C ILE A 34 -11.18 9.75 -9.64
N ASP A 35 -11.84 10.39 -8.67
CA ASP A 35 -11.99 11.85 -8.59
C ASP A 35 -10.96 12.46 -7.62
N ALA A 36 -10.50 11.68 -6.64
CA ALA A 36 -9.53 12.10 -5.63
C ALA A 36 -8.50 11.01 -5.30
N ALA A 37 -7.25 11.41 -5.03
CA ALA A 37 -6.16 10.55 -4.63
C ALA A 37 -5.67 10.91 -3.22
N ASN A 38 -5.57 9.93 -2.33
CA ASN A 38 -4.99 10.07 -1.00
C ASN A 38 -3.52 9.65 -1.07
N ILE A 39 -2.62 10.62 -1.11
CA ILE A 39 -1.19 10.39 -1.39
C ILE A 39 -0.43 10.11 -0.09
N ALA A 40 0.23 8.95 0.01
CA ALA A 40 1.04 8.59 1.16
C ALA A 40 2.19 9.59 1.43
N CYS A 41 2.49 9.82 2.71
CA CYS A 41 3.31 10.96 3.16
C CYS A 41 4.64 10.57 3.85
N GLY A 42 5.18 9.38 3.59
CA GLY A 42 6.54 9.01 4.03
C GLY A 42 6.64 8.13 5.27
N TYR A 43 5.55 7.93 6.01
CA TYR A 43 5.58 7.23 7.31
C TYR A 43 5.11 5.78 7.20
N HIS A 44 3.89 5.54 6.71
CA HIS A 44 3.39 4.19 6.45
C HIS A 44 3.85 3.66 5.09
N ALA A 45 3.94 4.57 4.11
CA ALA A 45 4.34 4.35 2.73
C ALA A 45 4.70 5.67 2.06
N GLY A 46 5.10 5.62 0.79
CA GLY A 46 5.48 6.77 -0.02
C GLY A 46 6.89 7.24 0.28
N ASP A 47 7.60 7.69 -0.75
CA ASP A 47 8.86 8.42 -0.60
C ASP A 47 8.76 9.73 -1.41
N PRO A 48 9.68 10.70 -1.23
CA PRO A 48 9.57 11.99 -1.90
C PRO A 48 9.44 11.90 -3.43
N SER A 49 10.08 10.91 -4.05
CA SER A 49 10.04 10.73 -5.52
C SER A 49 8.68 10.18 -5.95
N ILE A 50 8.14 9.23 -5.20
CA ILE A 50 6.80 8.67 -5.43
C ILE A 50 5.74 9.76 -5.22
N MET A 51 5.80 10.52 -4.12
CA MET A 51 4.88 11.62 -3.85
C MET A 51 4.83 12.62 -5.02
N LEU A 52 6.01 13.06 -5.50
CA LEU A 52 6.11 13.98 -6.64
C LEU A 52 5.51 13.37 -7.92
N LYS A 53 5.80 12.10 -8.20
CA LYS A 53 5.24 11.38 -9.35
C LYS A 53 3.71 11.31 -9.26
N THR A 54 3.16 10.93 -8.11
CA THR A 54 1.71 10.82 -7.89
C THR A 54 1.02 12.17 -7.99
N VAL A 55 1.62 13.25 -7.49
CA VAL A 55 1.13 14.63 -7.67
C VAL A 55 1.06 15.00 -9.16
N ARG A 56 2.09 14.68 -9.93
CA ARG A 56 2.10 14.93 -11.39
C ARG A 56 1.04 14.11 -12.12
N LEU A 57 0.78 12.87 -11.70
CA LEU A 57 -0.33 12.07 -12.21
C LEU A 57 -1.68 12.72 -11.90
N CYS A 58 -1.89 13.17 -10.66
CA CYS A 58 -3.10 13.89 -10.28
C CYS A 58 -3.32 15.12 -11.17
N LYS A 59 -2.28 15.95 -11.35
CA LYS A 59 -2.32 17.12 -12.25
C LYS A 59 -2.62 16.72 -13.71
N LYS A 60 -1.99 15.67 -14.22
CA LYS A 60 -2.20 15.16 -15.58
C LYS A 60 -3.63 14.65 -15.78
N HIS A 61 -4.28 14.09 -14.77
CA HIS A 61 -5.61 13.52 -14.89
C HIS A 61 -6.72 14.42 -14.33
N GLY A 62 -6.39 15.58 -13.75
CA GLY A 62 -7.38 16.44 -13.10
C GLY A 62 -7.98 15.83 -11.83
N VAL A 63 -7.28 14.87 -11.22
CA VAL A 63 -7.67 14.21 -9.97
C VAL A 63 -7.28 15.10 -8.79
N LYS A 64 -8.16 15.24 -7.80
CA LYS A 64 -7.88 16.01 -6.58
C LYS A 64 -6.78 15.33 -5.77
N ALA A 65 -5.75 16.08 -5.36
CA ALA A 65 -4.64 15.53 -4.59
C ALA A 65 -4.80 15.85 -3.08
N GLY A 66 -4.89 14.82 -2.25
CA GLY A 66 -4.98 14.93 -0.80
C GLY A 66 -3.84 14.24 -0.07
N ALA A 67 -3.63 14.62 1.20
CA ALA A 67 -2.64 13.98 2.06
C ALA A 67 -3.22 12.72 2.71
N HIS A 68 -2.41 11.66 2.75
CA HIS A 68 -2.74 10.41 3.42
C HIS A 68 -1.76 10.12 4.58
N PRO A 69 -1.82 10.89 5.68
CA PRO A 69 -0.92 10.71 6.80
C PRO A 69 -1.22 9.40 7.56
N GLY A 70 -0.18 8.66 7.93
CA GLY A 70 -0.27 7.42 8.67
C GLY A 70 0.62 7.40 9.91
N LEU A 71 0.54 6.30 10.67
CA LEU A 71 1.47 6.05 11.76
C LEU A 71 2.88 5.82 11.21
N GLN A 72 3.92 6.15 12.00
CA GLN A 72 5.33 5.93 11.65
C GLN A 72 5.69 4.43 11.70
N ASP A 73 5.11 3.67 10.79
CA ASP A 73 5.17 2.22 10.75
C ASP A 73 5.26 1.70 9.32
N MET A 74 6.40 1.93 8.69
CA MET A 74 6.68 1.41 7.34
C MET A 74 6.58 -0.12 7.26
N PHE A 75 7.01 -0.84 8.31
CA PHE A 75 7.03 -2.31 8.29
C PHE A 75 5.61 -2.91 8.39
N GLY A 76 4.75 -2.30 9.18
CA GLY A 76 3.34 -2.68 9.30
C GLY A 76 2.41 -1.94 8.35
N PHE A 77 2.96 -1.15 7.42
CA PHE A 77 2.21 -0.31 6.50
C PHE A 77 1.21 0.61 7.21
N GLY A 78 1.55 1.11 8.40
CA GLY A 78 0.65 1.96 9.19
C GLY A 78 -0.60 1.25 9.74
N ARG A 79 -0.69 -0.09 9.65
CA ARG A 79 -1.88 -0.87 10.06
C ARG A 79 -1.74 -1.53 11.44
N ARG A 80 -0.71 -1.21 12.23
CA ARG A 80 -0.50 -1.76 13.58
C ARG A 80 -0.78 -0.72 14.65
N LYS A 81 -1.34 -1.18 15.78
CA LYS A 81 -1.50 -0.37 16.99
C LYS A 81 -0.14 0.07 17.52
N ILE A 82 0.04 1.37 17.66
CA ILE A 82 1.20 2.02 18.28
C ILE A 82 0.65 3.10 19.19
N GLU A 83 1.01 3.04 20.46
CA GLU A 83 0.69 4.07 21.45
C GLU A 83 1.61 5.28 21.22
N ILE A 84 1.02 6.46 21.09
CA ILE A 84 1.72 7.70 20.74
C ILE A 84 1.14 8.81 21.61
N ASP A 85 1.99 9.67 22.17
CA ASP A 85 1.53 10.85 22.91
C ASP A 85 0.76 11.81 21.97
N PRO A 86 -0.35 12.42 22.39
CA PRO A 86 -1.11 13.32 21.53
C PRO A 86 -0.28 14.48 20.93
N LYS A 87 0.72 15.00 21.65
CA LYS A 87 1.58 16.07 21.10
C LYS A 87 2.49 15.56 19.99
N ASP A 88 2.99 14.35 20.13
CA ASP A 88 3.76 13.68 19.08
C ASP A 88 2.86 13.38 17.88
N MET A 89 1.62 12.93 18.11
CA MET A 89 0.65 12.70 17.04
C MET A 89 0.37 13.96 16.22
N TYR A 90 0.13 15.08 16.89
CA TYR A 90 -0.02 16.39 16.24
C TYR A 90 1.19 16.70 15.35
N ALA A 91 2.41 16.58 15.89
CA ALA A 91 3.64 16.87 15.15
C ALA A 91 3.86 15.92 13.96
N MET A 92 3.52 14.64 14.11
CA MET A 92 3.62 13.62 13.06
C MET A 92 2.68 13.92 11.89
N VAL A 93 1.44 14.34 12.16
CA VAL A 93 0.48 14.73 11.10
C VAL A 93 0.93 16.02 10.42
N LEU A 94 1.31 17.03 11.21
CA LEU A 94 1.81 18.31 10.70
C LEU A 94 3.02 18.11 9.76
N TYR A 95 3.97 17.26 10.15
CA TYR A 95 5.13 16.93 9.32
C TYR A 95 4.72 16.29 7.98
N GLN A 96 3.88 15.27 8.02
CA GLN A 96 3.48 14.51 6.84
C GLN A 96 2.71 15.37 5.83
N VAL A 97 1.71 16.10 6.31
CA VAL A 97 0.89 16.97 5.45
C VAL A 97 1.74 18.13 4.92
N GLY A 98 2.63 18.70 5.75
CA GLY A 98 3.57 19.74 5.32
C GLY A 98 4.54 19.29 4.22
N ALA A 99 5.06 18.06 4.34
CA ALA A 99 5.92 17.47 3.31
C ALA A 99 5.20 17.34 1.97
N LEU A 100 3.97 16.82 1.95
CA LEU A 100 3.19 16.74 0.72
C LEU A 100 2.81 18.13 0.20
N LYS A 101 2.44 19.06 1.08
CA LYS A 101 2.07 20.43 0.71
C LYS A 101 3.20 21.15 -0.03
N ALA A 102 4.45 20.96 0.39
CA ALA A 102 5.61 21.52 -0.31
C ALA A 102 5.74 20.96 -1.74
N ILE A 103 5.54 19.66 -1.92
CA ILE A 103 5.58 19.00 -3.23
C ILE A 103 4.43 19.47 -4.13
N LEU A 104 3.21 19.53 -3.59
CA LEU A 104 2.03 20.07 -4.28
C LEU A 104 2.27 21.49 -4.79
N ASN A 105 2.80 22.37 -3.94
CA ASN A 105 3.12 23.75 -4.31
C ASN A 105 4.16 23.82 -5.45
N SER A 106 5.17 22.93 -5.45
CA SER A 106 6.18 22.89 -6.52
C SER A 106 5.61 22.56 -7.91
N GLU A 107 4.48 21.86 -7.95
CA GLU A 107 3.78 21.48 -9.18
C GLU A 107 2.55 22.37 -9.46
N GLY A 108 2.32 23.41 -8.64
CA GLY A 108 1.15 24.29 -8.76
C GLY A 108 -0.18 23.56 -8.55
N VAL A 109 -0.19 22.53 -7.70
CA VAL A 109 -1.37 21.75 -7.33
C VAL A 109 -1.80 22.15 -5.92
N GLU A 110 -3.10 22.31 -5.69
CA GLU A 110 -3.62 22.61 -4.36
C GLU A 110 -3.76 21.33 -3.53
N LEU A 111 -3.57 21.46 -2.21
CA LEU A 111 -3.97 20.40 -1.28
C LEU A 111 -5.49 20.42 -1.22
N SER A 112 -6.13 19.32 -1.63
CA SER A 112 -7.58 19.22 -1.69
C SER A 112 -8.18 18.80 -0.35
N HIS A 113 -7.61 17.78 0.28
CA HIS A 113 -8.17 17.13 1.47
C HIS A 113 -7.09 16.40 2.27
N ILE A 114 -7.46 15.95 3.48
CA ILE A 114 -6.62 15.10 4.32
C ILE A 114 -7.44 13.87 4.73
N LYS A 115 -6.90 12.67 4.53
CA LYS A 115 -7.52 11.39 4.92
C LYS A 115 -6.53 10.59 5.76
N PRO A 116 -6.75 10.36 7.07
CA PRO A 116 -5.87 9.51 7.87
C PRO A 116 -5.80 8.07 7.35
N HIS A 117 -4.61 7.48 7.33
CA HIS A 117 -4.36 6.12 6.83
C HIS A 117 -4.51 5.05 7.93
N GLY A 118 -5.03 3.87 7.54
CA GLY A 118 -4.84 2.62 8.26
C GLY A 118 -5.23 2.68 9.74
N GLU A 119 -4.31 2.35 10.63
CA GLU A 119 -4.60 2.33 12.06
C GLU A 119 -4.83 3.74 12.63
N LEU A 120 -4.26 4.80 12.05
CA LEU A 120 -4.51 6.16 12.51
C LEU A 120 -5.99 6.53 12.38
N PHE A 121 -6.63 6.13 11.27
CA PHE A 121 -8.06 6.29 11.04
C PHE A 121 -8.88 5.69 12.20
N PHE A 122 -8.59 4.43 12.57
CA PHE A 122 -9.29 3.76 13.66
C PHE A 122 -8.87 4.25 15.04
N TYR A 123 -7.66 4.78 15.20
CA TYR A 123 -7.19 5.32 16.47
C TYR A 123 -7.97 6.56 16.84
N MET A 124 -8.15 7.49 15.89
CA MET A 124 -8.99 8.67 16.09
C MET A 124 -10.40 8.30 16.56
N GLN A 125 -11.02 7.27 15.98
CA GLN A 125 -12.37 6.85 16.36
C GLN A 125 -12.48 6.24 17.77
N ARG A 126 -11.37 5.78 18.35
CA ARG A 126 -11.35 5.14 19.68
C ARG A 126 -10.85 6.06 20.79
N ASP A 127 -10.14 7.14 20.42
CA ASP A 127 -9.51 8.05 21.35
C ASP A 127 -9.69 9.50 20.88
N GLU A 128 -10.59 10.22 21.54
CA GLU A 128 -10.91 11.62 21.23
C GLU A 128 -9.72 12.57 21.45
N THR A 129 -8.76 12.22 22.31
CA THR A 129 -7.56 13.04 22.54
C THR A 129 -6.63 12.96 21.33
N ILE A 130 -6.47 11.75 20.79
CA ILE A 130 -5.75 11.53 19.53
C ILE A 130 -6.49 12.17 18.36
N MET A 131 -7.82 12.02 18.29
CA MET A 131 -8.63 12.69 17.27
C MET A 131 -8.40 14.21 17.26
N ARG A 132 -8.46 14.84 18.43
CA ARG A 132 -8.23 16.29 18.58
C ARG A 132 -6.84 16.69 18.10
N ALA A 133 -5.80 15.97 18.52
CA ALA A 133 -4.43 16.26 18.08
C ALA A 133 -4.26 16.18 16.55
N VAL A 134 -4.87 15.17 15.91
CA VAL A 134 -4.83 15.03 14.45
C VAL A 134 -5.58 16.19 13.78
N LEU A 135 -6.79 16.51 14.24
CA LEU A 135 -7.61 17.58 13.64
C LEU A 135 -7.00 18.96 13.86
N GLU A 136 -6.43 19.25 15.03
CA GLU A 136 -5.69 20.49 15.28
C GLU A 136 -4.49 20.64 14.33
N ALA A 137 -3.80 19.54 13.99
CA ALA A 137 -2.74 19.57 12.99
C ALA A 137 -3.31 19.86 11.59
N CYS A 138 -4.42 19.23 11.22
CA CYS A 138 -5.10 19.48 9.95
C CYS A 138 -5.54 20.95 9.79
N ALA A 139 -6.05 21.59 10.86
CA ALA A 139 -6.49 22.99 10.86
C ALA A 139 -5.38 23.97 10.42
N THR A 140 -4.11 23.62 10.63
CA THR A 140 -2.98 24.49 10.28
C THR A 140 -2.79 24.71 8.77
N PHE A 141 -3.41 23.87 7.93
CA PHE A 141 -3.24 23.91 6.47
C PHE A 141 -4.30 24.75 5.74
N GLY A 142 -5.22 25.39 6.48
CA GLY A 142 -6.16 26.38 5.99
C GLY A 142 -7.64 26.02 6.20
N ASP A 143 -8.48 27.04 6.23
CA ASP A 143 -9.90 26.98 6.66
C ASP A 143 -10.83 26.18 5.73
N ASN A 144 -10.32 25.65 4.61
CA ASN A 144 -11.11 25.00 3.57
C ASN A 144 -10.55 23.64 3.13
N ILE A 145 -9.72 23.00 3.95
CA ILE A 145 -9.21 21.65 3.67
C ILE A 145 -10.03 20.61 4.44
N PRO A 146 -10.94 19.87 3.78
CA PRO A 146 -11.74 18.86 4.46
C PRO A 146 -10.91 17.70 4.98
N VAL A 147 -11.37 17.14 6.09
CA VAL A 147 -10.93 15.83 6.57
C VAL A 147 -11.93 14.77 6.13
N TYR A 148 -11.43 13.71 5.51
CA TYR A 148 -12.21 12.57 5.05
C TYR A 148 -12.27 11.50 6.15
N ALA A 149 -13.47 11.01 6.44
CA ALA A 149 -13.67 9.88 7.35
C ALA A 149 -14.99 9.16 7.09
N SER A 150 -15.14 7.93 7.60
CA SER A 150 -16.46 7.29 7.71
C SER A 150 -17.42 8.16 8.53
N GLN A 151 -18.72 8.07 8.27
CA GLN A 151 -19.70 8.84 9.04
C GLN A 151 -19.52 8.64 10.56
N ASN A 152 -19.30 9.75 11.27
CA ASN A 152 -18.96 9.75 12.68
C ASN A 152 -19.31 11.11 13.29
N ALA A 153 -20.41 11.15 14.05
CA ALA A 153 -20.93 12.39 14.63
C ALA A 153 -19.93 13.07 15.59
N THR A 154 -19.13 12.29 16.33
CA THR A 154 -18.11 12.84 17.24
C THR A 154 -17.01 13.56 16.45
N GLN A 155 -16.52 12.93 15.38
CA GLN A 155 -15.50 13.53 14.52
C GLN A 155 -16.04 14.73 13.75
N GLU A 156 -17.27 14.66 13.21
CA GLU A 156 -17.92 15.79 12.54
C GLU A 156 -18.11 16.98 13.49
N ALA A 157 -18.56 16.73 14.74
CA ALA A 157 -18.72 17.77 15.75
C ALA A 157 -17.38 18.44 16.11
N MET A 158 -16.30 17.66 16.25
CA MET A 158 -14.97 18.19 16.53
C MET A 158 -14.38 18.95 15.33
N CYS A 159 -14.58 18.47 14.10
CA CYS A 159 -14.25 19.22 12.89
C CYS A 159 -14.96 20.58 12.89
N LYS A 160 -16.26 20.62 13.20
CA LYS A 160 -17.03 21.86 13.29
C LYS A 160 -16.50 22.80 14.38
N GLU A 161 -16.15 22.28 15.56
CA GLU A 161 -15.54 23.05 16.65
C GLU A 161 -14.24 23.73 16.19
N LEU A 162 -13.42 23.01 15.42
CA LEU A 162 -12.11 23.47 14.93
C LEU A 162 -12.17 24.22 13.59
N GLY A 163 -13.37 24.44 13.02
CA GLY A 163 -13.53 25.13 11.74
C GLY A 163 -13.08 24.33 10.51
N ILE A 164 -12.98 23.01 10.63
CA ILE A 164 -12.54 22.10 9.56
C ILE A 164 -13.78 21.55 8.83
N PRO A 165 -13.85 21.60 7.50
CA PRO A 165 -14.90 20.91 6.76
C PRO A 165 -14.81 19.38 6.94
N PHE A 166 -15.94 18.71 7.12
CA PHE A 166 -16.00 17.24 7.21
C PHE A 166 -16.52 16.65 5.90
N GLN A 167 -15.81 15.67 5.35
CA GLN A 167 -16.27 14.89 4.21
C GLN A 167 -16.50 13.44 4.62
N GLY A 168 -17.75 13.02 4.62
CA GLY A 168 -18.08 11.64 4.89
C GLY A 168 -17.72 10.73 3.71
N GLU A 169 -17.32 9.50 4.04
CA GLU A 169 -16.85 8.47 3.12
C GLU A 169 -17.53 7.12 3.37
N VAL A 170 -17.74 6.35 2.30
CA VAL A 170 -18.12 4.93 2.35
C VAL A 170 -17.06 4.06 1.71
N TYR A 171 -16.98 2.82 2.15
CA TYR A 171 -16.10 1.78 1.63
C TYR A 171 -16.95 0.67 1.00
N VAL A 172 -16.55 0.21 -0.18
CA VAL A 172 -17.32 -0.76 -0.98
C VAL A 172 -16.61 -2.11 -1.12
N ASP A 173 -15.30 -2.13 -0.86
CA ASP A 173 -14.42 -3.30 -0.91
C ASP A 173 -14.11 -3.89 0.48
N ILE A 174 -14.62 -3.28 1.55
CA ILE A 174 -14.54 -3.77 2.93
C ILE A 174 -15.96 -3.99 3.49
N ASP A 175 -16.11 -5.03 4.30
CA ASP A 175 -17.38 -5.36 4.95
C ASP A 175 -17.64 -4.50 6.20
N TYR A 176 -18.91 -4.38 6.58
CA TYR A 176 -19.32 -3.69 7.81
C TYR A 176 -19.79 -4.70 8.87
N SER A 177 -19.68 -4.33 10.13
CA SER A 177 -20.34 -5.00 11.25
C SER A 177 -21.81 -4.55 11.35
N PRO A 178 -22.64 -5.24 12.13
CA PRO A 178 -24.03 -4.83 12.37
C PRO A 178 -24.19 -3.42 12.95
N GLU A 179 -23.14 -2.90 13.60
CA GLU A 179 -23.07 -1.53 14.12
C GLU A 179 -22.65 -0.50 13.05
N GLY A 180 -22.54 -0.89 11.78
CA GLY A 180 -22.16 -0.01 10.68
C GLY A 180 -20.67 0.36 10.69
N LYS A 181 -19.81 -0.41 11.37
CA LYS A 181 -18.36 -0.16 11.44
C LYS A 181 -17.60 -1.06 10.47
N LEU A 182 -16.52 -0.57 9.87
CA LEU A 182 -15.64 -1.40 9.04
C LEU A 182 -15.03 -2.53 9.86
N ILE A 183 -15.02 -3.74 9.30
CA ILE A 183 -14.29 -4.87 9.86
C ILE A 183 -12.91 -5.01 9.19
N PRO A 184 -11.95 -5.72 9.81
CA PRO A 184 -10.66 -5.94 9.19
C PRO A 184 -10.78 -6.60 7.81
N VAL A 185 -9.95 -6.18 6.85
CA VAL A 185 -9.93 -6.74 5.48
C VAL A 185 -9.81 -8.27 5.48
N ALA A 186 -9.02 -8.84 6.39
CA ALA A 186 -8.85 -10.29 6.53
C ALA A 186 -10.13 -11.04 6.95
N GLN A 187 -11.15 -10.34 7.44
CA GLN A 187 -12.46 -10.87 7.82
C GLN A 187 -13.56 -10.49 6.82
N SER A 188 -13.25 -9.61 5.85
CA SER A 188 -14.19 -9.19 4.81
C SER A 188 -14.28 -10.23 3.70
N LYS A 189 -15.42 -10.27 3.00
CA LYS A 189 -15.54 -10.98 1.73
C LYS A 189 -14.54 -10.43 0.72
N VAL A 190 -14.07 -11.29 -0.18
CA VAL A 190 -13.23 -10.85 -1.30
C VAL A 190 -14.05 -9.88 -2.15
N ALA A 191 -13.53 -8.66 -2.33
CA ALA A 191 -14.14 -7.67 -3.18
C ALA A 191 -14.14 -8.12 -4.65
N THR A 192 -15.32 -8.08 -5.26
CA THR A 192 -15.52 -8.31 -6.71
C THR A 192 -16.15 -7.06 -7.34
N PRO A 193 -16.06 -6.91 -8.68
CA PRO A 193 -16.68 -5.79 -9.39
C PRO A 193 -18.18 -5.69 -9.15
N GLU A 194 -18.87 -6.82 -9.14
CA GLU A 194 -20.32 -6.90 -8.93
C GLU A 194 -20.69 -6.49 -7.51
N LEU A 195 -19.95 -6.98 -6.51
CA LEU A 195 -20.18 -6.62 -5.11
C LEU A 195 -19.92 -5.13 -4.87
N CYS A 196 -18.83 -4.59 -5.44
CA CYS A 196 -18.49 -3.17 -5.30
C CYS A 196 -19.51 -2.29 -6.03
N TYR A 197 -19.97 -2.70 -7.22
CA TYR A 197 -21.05 -2.04 -7.95
C TYR A 197 -22.34 -1.99 -7.13
N GLU A 198 -22.80 -3.13 -6.61
CA GLU A 198 -24.03 -3.21 -5.81
C GLU A 198 -23.95 -2.33 -4.56
N ARG A 199 -22.80 -2.34 -3.86
CA ARG A 199 -22.58 -1.53 -2.67
C ARG A 199 -22.54 -0.04 -2.98
N ALA A 200 -21.82 0.36 -4.03
CA ALA A 200 -21.75 1.75 -4.46
C ALA A 200 -23.14 2.28 -4.85
N LEU A 201 -23.91 1.48 -5.60
CA LEU A 201 -25.26 1.86 -6.03
C LEU A 201 -26.23 1.92 -4.85
N SER A 202 -26.17 0.96 -3.91
CA SER A 202 -26.98 0.97 -2.69
C SER A 202 -26.69 2.18 -1.81
N ALA A 203 -25.42 2.48 -1.56
CA ALA A 203 -25.03 3.66 -0.80
C ALA A 203 -25.52 4.95 -1.48
N SER A 204 -25.34 5.05 -2.80
CA SER A 204 -25.63 6.28 -3.56
C SER A 204 -27.12 6.52 -3.81
N LEU A 205 -27.90 5.47 -4.05
CA LEU A 205 -29.33 5.60 -4.36
C LEU A 205 -30.24 5.41 -3.14
N LYS A 206 -29.80 4.69 -2.10
CA LYS A 206 -30.63 4.35 -0.95
C LYS A 206 -30.06 4.82 0.38
N ASP A 207 -28.81 5.30 0.43
CA ASP A 207 -28.13 5.64 1.69
C ASP A 207 -28.01 4.42 2.63
N GLU A 208 -27.87 3.22 2.03
CA GLU A 208 -27.91 1.92 2.71
C GLU A 208 -26.65 1.09 2.45
N GLY A 209 -26.13 0.47 3.52
CA GLY A 209 -25.10 -0.56 3.49
C GLY A 209 -25.64 -1.92 3.94
N LYS A 210 -24.86 -2.98 3.70
CA LYS A 210 -25.12 -4.32 4.23
C LYS A 210 -23.96 -4.75 5.13
N ASP A 211 -24.29 -5.22 6.32
CA ASP A 211 -23.31 -5.82 7.22
C ASP A 211 -22.87 -7.22 6.76
N ASN A 212 -21.88 -7.79 7.44
CA ASN A 212 -21.33 -9.11 7.17
C ASN A 212 -22.31 -10.28 7.46
N SER A 213 -23.43 -10.01 8.14
CA SER A 213 -24.52 -10.93 8.42
C SER A 213 -25.71 -10.77 7.45
N GLY A 214 -25.65 -9.78 6.55
CA GLY A 214 -26.69 -9.46 5.58
C GLY A 214 -27.76 -8.48 6.08
N GLY A 215 -27.62 -7.95 7.29
CA GLY A 215 -28.46 -6.88 7.83
C GLY A 215 -28.25 -5.58 7.07
N ILE A 216 -29.33 -4.82 6.87
CA ILE A 216 -29.30 -3.51 6.20
C ILE A 216 -29.18 -2.43 7.28
N PHE A 217 -28.28 -1.47 7.07
CA PHE A 217 -28.16 -0.27 7.90
C PHE A 217 -28.08 0.97 7.01
N SER A 218 -28.41 2.14 7.57
CA SER A 218 -28.27 3.42 6.87
C SER A 218 -26.96 4.10 7.22
N PHE A 219 -26.31 4.73 6.24
CA PHE A 219 -25.10 5.53 6.49
C PHE A 219 -25.41 6.92 7.05
N GLY A 220 -26.60 7.46 6.81
CA GLY A 220 -27.03 8.76 7.33
C GLY A 220 -26.41 9.95 6.58
N PHE A 221 -26.25 9.86 5.26
CA PHE A 221 -25.87 11.00 4.44
C PHE A 221 -27.04 11.92 4.10
N GLU A 222 -28.28 11.43 4.21
CA GLU A 222 -29.49 12.23 3.99
C GLU A 222 -29.52 12.90 2.60
N GLY A 223 -28.98 12.21 1.58
CA GLY A 223 -28.89 12.71 0.21
C GLY A 223 -27.74 13.69 -0.05
N LYS A 224 -26.90 14.00 0.93
CA LYS A 224 -25.68 14.80 0.73
C LYS A 224 -24.64 14.01 -0.08
N PRO A 225 -23.83 14.67 -0.92
CA PRO A 225 -22.69 14.03 -1.58
C PRO A 225 -21.68 13.47 -0.58
N PHE A 226 -21.15 12.29 -0.90
CA PHE A 226 -20.10 11.63 -0.12
C PHE A 226 -19.03 11.05 -1.04
N SER A 227 -17.88 10.68 -0.45
CA SER A 227 -16.82 10.00 -1.19
C SER A 227 -16.89 8.48 -1.04
N ILE A 228 -16.50 7.74 -2.08
CA ILE A 228 -16.47 6.29 -2.10
C ILE A 228 -15.02 5.83 -2.21
N CYS A 229 -14.52 5.17 -1.18
CA CYS A 229 -13.17 4.63 -1.13
C CYS A 229 -13.08 3.32 -1.90
N VAL A 230 -12.01 3.20 -2.69
CA VAL A 230 -11.52 1.93 -3.23
C VAL A 230 -10.03 1.80 -2.88
N HIS A 231 -9.63 0.68 -2.30
CA HIS A 231 -8.25 0.44 -1.90
C HIS A 231 -7.42 -0.10 -3.08
N SER A 232 -6.27 0.53 -3.33
CA SER A 232 -5.35 0.19 -4.42
C SER A 232 -4.52 -1.07 -4.18
N ASP A 233 -4.44 -1.54 -2.93
CA ASP A 233 -3.69 -2.74 -2.53
C ASP A 233 -4.45 -4.06 -2.81
N HIS A 234 -5.73 -3.99 -3.20
CA HIS A 234 -6.46 -5.17 -3.66
C HIS A 234 -5.96 -5.64 -5.04
N PRO A 235 -5.65 -6.94 -5.23
CA PRO A 235 -5.26 -7.47 -6.53
C PRO A 235 -6.30 -7.27 -7.63
N THR A 236 -7.58 -7.15 -7.25
CA THR A 236 -8.72 -6.95 -8.15
C THR A 236 -9.11 -5.48 -8.33
N VAL A 237 -8.31 -4.53 -7.83
CA VAL A 237 -8.73 -3.12 -7.76
C VAL A 237 -9.16 -2.52 -9.10
N LEU A 238 -8.46 -2.82 -10.20
CA LEU A 238 -8.83 -2.31 -11.53
C LEU A 238 -10.21 -2.81 -11.99
N GLN A 239 -10.58 -4.03 -11.62
CA GLN A 239 -11.91 -4.56 -11.92
C GLN A 239 -12.94 -3.98 -10.95
N ASN A 240 -12.59 -3.85 -9.67
CA ASN A 240 -13.51 -3.29 -8.66
C ASN A 240 -13.87 -1.84 -8.98
N VAL A 241 -12.88 -1.00 -9.29
CA VAL A 241 -13.08 0.43 -9.55
C VAL A 241 -13.92 0.68 -10.79
N THR A 242 -13.87 -0.18 -11.82
CA THR A 242 -14.72 -0.04 -13.01
C THR A 242 -16.18 -0.28 -12.67
N GLY A 243 -16.48 -1.27 -11.82
CA GLY A 243 -17.80 -1.48 -11.23
C GLY A 243 -18.27 -0.26 -10.42
N VAL A 244 -17.42 0.27 -9.55
CA VAL A 244 -17.76 1.44 -8.73
C VAL A 244 -18.02 2.68 -9.61
N ARG A 245 -17.16 2.95 -10.60
CA ARG A 245 -17.33 4.07 -11.54
C ARG A 245 -18.66 3.99 -12.27
N LYS A 246 -19.02 2.82 -12.79
CA LYS A 246 -20.32 2.61 -13.45
C LYS A 246 -21.49 2.96 -12.51
N ALA A 247 -21.47 2.45 -11.28
CA ALA A 247 -22.52 2.71 -10.29
C ALA A 247 -22.60 4.20 -9.90
N VAL A 248 -21.46 4.84 -9.69
CA VAL A 248 -21.36 6.26 -9.34
C VAL A 248 -21.88 7.16 -10.46
N ASP A 249 -21.52 6.87 -11.70
CA ASP A 249 -21.97 7.66 -12.84
C ASP A 249 -23.48 7.51 -13.06
N GLU A 250 -24.03 6.31 -12.87
CA GLU A 250 -25.48 6.07 -12.89
C GLU A 250 -26.20 6.83 -11.76
N ALA A 251 -25.70 6.72 -10.53
CA ALA A 251 -26.33 7.36 -9.38
C ALA A 251 -26.25 8.88 -9.47
N ASN A 252 -25.11 9.42 -9.90
CA ASN A 252 -24.96 10.85 -10.10
C ASN A 252 -25.94 11.35 -11.17
N LYS A 253 -26.12 10.65 -12.31
CA LYS A 253 -27.12 11.01 -13.35
C LYS A 253 -28.52 11.23 -12.79
N GLN A 254 -28.89 10.47 -11.76
CA GLN A 254 -30.19 10.56 -11.11
C GLN A 254 -30.22 11.64 -10.02
N ARG A 255 -29.15 11.76 -9.22
CA ARG A 255 -29.13 12.60 -8.01
C ARG A 255 -28.62 14.02 -8.23
N PHE A 256 -27.76 14.22 -9.22
CA PHE A 256 -27.09 15.48 -9.51
C PHE A 256 -27.11 15.79 -11.03
N PRO A 257 -28.27 15.84 -11.69
CA PRO A 257 -28.37 15.98 -13.16
C PRO A 257 -27.65 17.22 -13.71
N ASP A 258 -27.55 18.28 -12.91
CA ASP A 258 -26.87 19.54 -13.28
C ASP A 258 -25.35 19.52 -13.02
N ALA A 259 -24.82 18.49 -12.37
CA ALA A 259 -23.39 18.32 -12.18
C ALA A 259 -22.76 17.80 -13.48
N ALA A 260 -21.79 18.53 -14.04
CA ALA A 260 -21.05 18.05 -15.21
C ALA A 260 -20.39 16.69 -14.91
N TYR A 261 -20.73 15.68 -15.72
CA TYR A 261 -20.13 14.35 -15.65
C TYR A 261 -18.81 14.40 -16.40
N SER A 262 -17.71 14.37 -15.66
CA SER A 262 -16.36 14.15 -16.18
C SER A 262 -16.22 12.70 -16.62
N CYS A 263 -16.91 12.32 -17.70
CA CYS A 263 -16.44 11.21 -18.50
C CYS A 263 -15.21 11.73 -19.25
N PHE A 264 -14.05 11.14 -19.00
CA PHE A 264 -12.86 11.44 -19.80
C PHE A 264 -13.13 10.95 -21.22
N TYR A 265 -13.38 11.88 -22.12
CA TYR A 265 -13.51 11.60 -23.54
C TYR A 265 -12.20 11.96 -24.23
N THR A 266 -11.74 11.10 -25.14
CA THR A 266 -10.75 11.48 -26.15
C THR A 266 -11.55 12.00 -27.34
N ILE A 267 -11.29 13.24 -27.77
CA ILE A 267 -11.91 13.82 -28.96
C ILE A 267 -10.94 13.65 -30.11
N GLU A 268 -11.25 12.76 -31.04
CA GLU A 268 -10.63 12.72 -32.37
C GLU A 268 -11.57 13.41 -33.37
N VAL A 269 -11.01 14.30 -34.18
CA VAL A 269 -11.77 15.07 -35.18
C VAL A 269 -11.35 14.58 -36.56
N ASP A 270 -12.18 13.76 -37.17
CA ASP A 270 -12.04 13.37 -38.57
C ASP A 270 -12.65 14.44 -39.49
N TYR A 271 -11.95 14.77 -40.58
CA TYR A 271 -12.41 15.72 -41.58
C TYR A 271 -12.42 15.09 -42.97
N GLY A 272 -13.48 15.35 -43.74
CA GLY A 272 -13.61 14.97 -45.14
C GLY A 272 -14.24 16.10 -45.94
N VAL A 273 -13.63 16.50 -47.06
CA VAL A 273 -14.20 17.48 -47.98
C VAL A 273 -15.15 16.73 -48.92
N PHE A 274 -16.42 17.10 -48.94
CA PHE A 274 -17.42 16.55 -49.84
C PHE A 274 -17.84 17.64 -50.84
N ASP A 275 -17.49 17.47 -52.11
CA ASP A 275 -18.08 18.29 -53.18
C ASP A 275 -19.43 17.66 -53.58
N GLY A 276 -20.51 18.25 -53.06
CA GLY A 276 -21.85 18.05 -53.58
C GLY A 276 -22.16 19.11 -54.64
N GLU A 277 -22.88 18.71 -55.68
CA GLU A 277 -23.38 19.58 -56.77
C GLU A 277 -24.35 20.65 -56.24
N ALA A 278 -23.83 21.71 -55.59
CA ALA A 278 -24.38 23.06 -55.49
C ALA A 278 -23.63 23.86 -54.40
N GLY A 279 -22.45 24.39 -54.75
CA GLY A 279 -21.74 25.38 -53.94
C GLY A 279 -20.93 24.77 -52.79
N GLY A 280 -19.60 24.87 -52.90
CA GLY A 280 -18.64 24.26 -51.97
C GLY A 280 -19.01 24.46 -50.50
N SER A 281 -19.37 23.35 -49.84
CA SER A 281 -19.64 23.30 -48.42
C SER A 281 -18.85 22.16 -47.81
N THR A 282 -17.82 22.45 -47.00
CA THR A 282 -17.09 21.43 -46.24
C THR A 282 -17.93 20.99 -45.05
N LYS A 283 -18.06 19.67 -44.89
CA LYS A 283 -18.74 19.04 -43.75
C LYS A 283 -17.69 18.46 -42.79
N LEU A 284 -17.77 18.84 -41.52
CA LEU A 284 -16.86 18.38 -40.47
C LEU A 284 -17.66 17.54 -39.46
N GLU A 285 -17.38 16.23 -39.37
CA GLU A 285 -18.05 15.36 -38.40
C GLU A 285 -17.22 15.27 -37.12
N ILE A 286 -17.88 15.39 -35.97
CA ILE A 286 -17.21 15.32 -34.67
C ILE A 286 -17.52 13.96 -34.07
N TRP A 287 -16.47 13.19 -33.79
CA TRP A 287 -16.54 11.87 -33.19
C TRP A 287 -15.95 11.90 -31.78
N VAL A 288 -16.44 11.01 -30.93
CA VAL A 288 -15.95 10.86 -29.57
C VAL A 288 -15.85 9.38 -29.26
N THR A 289 -14.74 8.99 -28.65
CA THR A 289 -14.51 7.61 -28.21
C THR A 289 -14.61 7.57 -26.70
N ASP A 290 -15.49 6.70 -26.19
CA ASP A 290 -15.62 6.49 -24.75
C ASP A 290 -14.52 5.57 -24.18
N ILE A 291 -14.50 5.39 -22.86
CA ILE A 291 -13.53 4.55 -22.15
C ILE A 291 -13.62 3.06 -22.51
N GLN A 292 -14.67 2.63 -23.21
CA GLN A 292 -14.86 1.27 -23.70
C GLN A 292 -14.44 1.12 -25.17
N GLY A 293 -13.92 2.18 -25.79
CA GLY A 293 -13.54 2.20 -27.20
C GLY A 293 -14.72 2.36 -28.15
N VAL A 294 -15.90 2.73 -27.65
CA VAL A 294 -17.09 2.92 -28.48
C VAL A 294 -17.05 4.31 -29.10
N GLU A 295 -16.96 4.36 -30.42
CA GLU A 295 -17.06 5.60 -31.20
C GLU A 295 -18.52 6.03 -31.34
N SER A 296 -18.77 7.31 -31.12
CA SER A 296 -20.10 7.91 -31.26
C SER A 296 -20.00 9.27 -31.94
N ARG A 297 -20.78 9.46 -33.01
CA ARG A 297 -20.89 10.75 -33.70
C ARG A 297 -21.68 11.74 -32.84
N VAL A 298 -21.08 12.87 -32.49
CA VAL A 298 -21.71 13.86 -31.60
C VAL A 298 -22.14 15.15 -32.30
N GLY A 299 -21.70 15.38 -33.54
CA GLY A 299 -22.14 16.55 -34.30
C GLY A 299 -21.59 16.61 -35.71
N GLU A 300 -22.07 17.59 -36.46
CA GLU A 300 -21.52 18.00 -37.75
C GLU A 300 -21.46 19.53 -37.84
N ILE A 301 -20.51 20.06 -38.59
CA ILE A 301 -20.37 21.48 -38.93
C ILE A 301 -20.38 21.59 -40.46
N TRP A 302 -21.12 22.55 -40.99
CA TRP A 302 -21.11 22.92 -42.39
C TRP A 302 -20.56 24.35 -42.52
N ASP A 303 -19.77 24.62 -43.57
CA ASP A 303 -19.35 25.93 -44.13
C ASP A 303 -17.80 26.15 -44.20
N VAL A 304 -17.33 26.67 -45.34
CA VAL A 304 -15.92 26.70 -45.82
C VAL A 304 -15.14 27.94 -45.37
N GLU A 305 -15.77 28.94 -44.76
CA GLU A 305 -15.04 30.12 -44.31
C GLU A 305 -14.60 30.05 -42.84
N SER A 306 -13.30 29.77 -42.69
CA SER A 306 -12.42 30.19 -41.58
C SER A 306 -12.17 29.18 -40.44
N TYR A 307 -10.90 28.76 -40.38
CA TYR A 307 -10.23 27.99 -39.33
C TYR A 307 -10.15 28.72 -37.96
N GLU A 308 -10.98 29.74 -37.71
CA GLU A 308 -10.86 30.62 -36.55
C GLU A 308 -11.58 30.13 -35.28
N ARG A 309 -12.21 28.96 -35.26
CA ARG A 309 -12.98 28.54 -34.08
C ARG A 309 -12.77 27.11 -33.64
N ALA A 310 -11.57 26.86 -33.10
CA ALA A 310 -11.43 26.01 -31.91
C ALA A 310 -12.51 26.36 -30.85
N GLY A 311 -12.95 27.62 -30.78
CA GLY A 311 -14.06 28.09 -29.94
C GLY A 311 -15.45 27.47 -30.20
N LYS A 312 -15.80 27.05 -31.44
CA LYS A 312 -17.12 26.45 -31.74
C LYS A 312 -17.16 24.97 -31.34
N VAL A 313 -16.09 24.23 -31.62
CA VAL A 313 -15.89 22.86 -31.12
C VAL A 313 -15.87 22.86 -29.59
N LYS A 314 -15.16 23.82 -28.97
CA LYS A 314 -15.18 24.05 -27.52
C LYS A 314 -16.58 24.39 -26.99
N ALA A 315 -17.37 25.19 -27.70
CA ALA A 315 -18.74 25.53 -27.29
C ALA A 315 -19.70 24.31 -27.35
N ILE A 316 -19.55 23.46 -28.36
CA ILE A 316 -20.33 22.20 -28.49
C ILE A 316 -19.92 21.20 -27.41
N ALA A 317 -18.61 21.01 -27.19
CA ALA A 317 -18.07 20.16 -26.12
C ALA A 317 -18.54 20.63 -24.73
N LYS A 318 -18.47 21.95 -24.48
CA LYS A 318 -18.95 22.58 -23.23
C LYS A 318 -20.46 22.45 -23.04
N LYS A 319 -21.26 22.58 -24.10
CA LYS A 319 -22.73 22.40 -24.06
C LYS A 319 -23.13 20.95 -23.79
N ARG A 320 -22.24 19.98 -24.04
CA ARG A 320 -22.45 18.55 -23.79
C ARG A 320 -21.66 17.98 -22.61
N GLY A 321 -21.01 18.81 -21.79
CA GLY A 321 -20.34 18.39 -20.56
C GLY A 321 -18.99 17.69 -20.74
N ILE A 322 -18.34 17.82 -21.90
CA ILE A 322 -17.07 17.16 -22.22
C ILE A 322 -15.87 18.02 -21.76
N SER A 323 -14.93 17.45 -21.00
CA SER A 323 -13.74 18.17 -20.48
C SER A 323 -12.63 18.33 -21.52
N GLU A 324 -11.97 19.50 -21.52
CA GLU A 324 -11.02 19.95 -22.55
C GLU A 324 -9.72 19.12 -22.66
N ARG A 325 -9.45 18.56 -23.85
CA ARG A 325 -8.11 18.32 -24.43
C ARG A 325 -8.25 18.09 -25.93
N ALA A 326 -7.94 19.08 -26.76
CA ALA A 326 -7.78 18.91 -28.20
C ALA A 326 -6.36 19.36 -28.56
N SER A 327 -5.54 18.46 -29.11
CA SER A 327 -4.28 18.82 -29.77
C SER A 327 -4.55 19.08 -31.25
N SER A 328 -4.15 20.23 -31.76
CA SER A 328 -4.21 20.55 -33.18
C SER A 328 -2.90 20.14 -33.88
N THR A 329 -2.98 19.22 -34.85
CA THR A 329 -1.92 19.03 -35.84
C THR A 329 -2.40 19.60 -37.18
N PRO A 330 -1.66 20.48 -37.87
CA PRO A 330 -2.07 20.98 -39.19
C PRO A 330 -1.71 19.97 -40.30
N MET A 331 -2.56 19.86 -41.34
CA MET A 331 -2.22 19.20 -42.61
C MET A 331 -2.56 20.10 -43.81
N ASP A 332 -1.77 19.96 -44.88
CA ASP A 332 -1.69 20.82 -46.06
C ASP A 332 -2.97 20.84 -46.93
N LYS A 333 -3.21 21.99 -47.58
CA LYS A 333 -4.33 22.23 -48.51
C LYS A 333 -4.09 21.58 -49.88
N PHE A 334 -5.11 20.92 -50.43
CA PHE A 334 -5.18 20.57 -51.85
C PHE A 334 -6.43 21.24 -52.47
N GLU A 335 -6.24 22.00 -53.56
CA GLU A 335 -7.32 22.65 -54.32
C GLU A 335 -7.72 21.81 -55.54
N GLY A 336 -9.01 21.78 -55.84
CA GLY A 336 -9.64 20.83 -56.75
C GLY A 336 -9.48 21.14 -58.24
N GLU A 337 -9.18 20.11 -59.01
CA GLU A 337 -9.94 19.57 -60.15
C GLU A 337 -9.23 18.29 -60.57
N ASP A 338 -9.11 17.36 -59.62
CA ASP A 338 -8.60 16.04 -59.90
C ASP A 338 -8.94 15.04 -58.79
N TRP A 339 -10.07 15.21 -58.09
CA TRP A 339 -10.34 14.39 -56.91
C TRP A 339 -10.43 12.90 -57.24
N GLU A 340 -10.97 12.49 -58.39
CA GLU A 340 -11.00 11.07 -58.75
C GLU A 340 -9.63 10.51 -59.14
N THR A 341 -8.75 11.31 -59.77
CA THR A 341 -7.40 10.86 -60.12
C THR A 341 -6.48 10.95 -58.92
N ALA A 342 -6.55 12.01 -58.13
CA ALA A 342 -5.88 12.14 -56.84
C ALA A 342 -6.36 11.05 -55.88
N ARG A 343 -7.65 10.72 -55.84
CA ARG A 343 -8.19 9.58 -55.07
C ARG A 343 -7.71 8.26 -55.60
N ARG A 344 -7.64 8.02 -56.92
CA ARG A 344 -7.05 6.79 -57.48
C ARG A 344 -5.55 6.69 -57.28
N GLU A 345 -4.84 7.82 -57.33
CA GLU A 345 -3.42 7.90 -57.00
C GLU A 345 -3.20 7.78 -55.50
N LEU A 346 -4.11 8.25 -54.65
CA LEU A 346 -4.04 8.13 -53.20
C LEU A 346 -4.44 6.73 -52.75
N GLU A 347 -5.48 6.12 -53.34
CA GLU A 347 -5.88 4.72 -53.17
C GLU A 347 -4.78 3.81 -53.70
N GLY A 348 -4.18 4.11 -54.85
CA GLY A 348 -3.03 3.39 -55.39
C GLY A 348 -1.77 3.56 -54.54
N ARG A 349 -1.47 4.77 -54.04
CA ARG A 349 -0.37 5.01 -53.10
C ARG A 349 -0.67 4.46 -51.71
N GLN A 350 -1.94 4.37 -51.29
CA GLN A 350 -2.35 3.77 -50.01
C GLN A 350 -2.37 2.25 -50.11
N GLU A 351 -2.68 1.66 -51.26
CA GLU A 351 -2.54 0.22 -51.51
C GLU A 351 -1.08 -0.15 -51.68
N GLU A 352 -0.27 0.66 -52.35
CA GLU A 352 1.17 0.45 -52.48
C GLU A 352 1.90 0.69 -51.15
N LYS A 353 1.47 1.70 -50.37
CA LYS A 353 1.96 1.95 -49.01
C LYS A 353 1.40 0.96 -48.02
N ALA A 354 0.18 0.45 -48.17
CA ALA A 354 -0.34 -0.66 -47.38
C ALA A 354 0.37 -1.95 -47.73
N HIS A 355 0.73 -2.20 -48.99
CA HIS A 355 1.57 -3.34 -49.36
C HIS A 355 3.01 -3.19 -48.89
N GLN A 356 3.57 -1.98 -48.88
CA GLN A 356 4.91 -1.70 -48.34
C GLN A 356 4.92 -1.71 -46.81
N GLU A 357 3.87 -1.22 -46.15
CA GLU A 357 3.68 -1.27 -44.69
C GLU A 357 3.30 -2.69 -44.25
N GLU A 358 2.58 -3.47 -45.05
CA GLU A 358 2.27 -4.87 -44.79
C GLU A 358 3.50 -5.75 -45.03
N ALA A 359 4.33 -5.45 -46.05
CA ALA A 359 5.62 -6.09 -46.25
C ALA A 359 6.64 -5.68 -45.16
N ALA A 360 6.68 -4.41 -44.76
CA ALA A 360 7.51 -3.94 -43.66
C ALA A 360 7.00 -4.46 -42.31
N ASP A 361 5.69 -4.60 -42.11
CA ASP A 361 5.09 -5.27 -40.95
C ASP A 361 5.31 -6.77 -41.01
N GLN A 362 5.48 -7.38 -42.18
CA GLN A 362 5.75 -8.81 -42.30
C GLN A 362 7.24 -9.10 -42.06
N GLU A 363 8.13 -8.22 -42.51
CA GLU A 363 9.55 -8.20 -42.16
C GLU A 363 9.77 -7.84 -40.68
N ASP A 364 9.05 -6.86 -40.13
CA ASP A 364 9.11 -6.51 -38.71
C ASP A 364 8.40 -7.56 -37.86
N ARG A 365 7.31 -8.21 -38.32
CA ARG A 365 6.72 -9.38 -37.64
C ARG A 365 7.66 -10.58 -37.65
N THR A 366 8.40 -10.83 -38.73
CA THR A 366 9.41 -11.91 -38.73
C THR A 366 10.62 -11.55 -37.88
N HIS A 367 11.08 -10.30 -37.91
CA HIS A 367 12.17 -9.82 -37.04
C HIS A 367 11.77 -9.79 -35.57
N GLN A 368 10.54 -9.38 -35.25
CA GLN A 368 9.95 -9.42 -33.92
C GLN A 368 9.66 -10.85 -33.48
N GLN A 369 9.25 -11.77 -34.36
CA GLN A 369 9.11 -13.20 -34.06
C GLN A 369 10.46 -13.85 -33.79
N ASP A 370 11.50 -13.53 -34.57
CA ASP A 370 12.86 -14.03 -34.33
C ASP A 370 13.45 -13.45 -33.04
N LYS A 371 13.20 -12.16 -32.78
CA LYS A 371 13.61 -11.51 -31.54
C LYS A 371 12.83 -12.05 -30.34
N ALA A 372 11.53 -12.26 -30.46
CA ALA A 372 10.68 -12.89 -29.45
C ALA A 372 11.11 -14.34 -29.22
N HIS A 373 11.47 -15.10 -30.24
CA HIS A 373 11.94 -16.47 -30.10
C HIS A 373 13.35 -16.53 -29.49
N GLN A 374 14.21 -15.54 -29.77
CA GLN A 374 15.49 -15.38 -29.07
C GLN A 374 15.32 -14.93 -27.62
N GLU A 375 14.38 -14.03 -27.33
CA GLU A 375 14.02 -13.58 -26.00
C GLU A 375 13.34 -14.68 -25.19
N GLU A 376 12.51 -15.51 -25.82
CA GLU A 376 11.88 -16.70 -25.24
C GLU A 376 12.92 -17.78 -24.97
N LYS A 377 13.89 -18.02 -25.87
CA LYS A 377 15.03 -18.90 -25.58
C LYS A 377 15.90 -18.37 -24.43
N LYS A 378 16.14 -17.05 -24.36
CA LYS A 378 16.84 -16.42 -23.23
C LYS A 378 16.02 -16.50 -21.94
N ALA A 379 14.71 -16.29 -22.00
CA ALA A 379 13.80 -16.38 -20.88
C ALA A 379 13.69 -17.83 -20.39
N GLN A 380 13.67 -18.82 -21.29
CA GLN A 380 13.67 -20.24 -20.95
C GLN A 380 15.03 -20.67 -20.37
N GLN A 381 16.14 -20.12 -20.85
CA GLN A 381 17.47 -20.33 -20.25
C GLN A 381 17.58 -19.69 -18.87
N GLU A 382 17.05 -18.48 -18.70
CA GLU A 382 16.98 -17.75 -17.44
C GLU A 382 16.01 -18.44 -16.46
N GLU A 383 14.86 -18.94 -16.92
CA GLU A 383 13.90 -19.73 -16.16
C GLU A 383 14.52 -21.05 -15.73
N ASN A 384 15.23 -21.75 -16.61
CA ASN A 384 15.98 -22.96 -16.24
C ASN A 384 17.13 -22.66 -15.25
N ARG A 385 17.75 -21.47 -15.34
CA ARG A 385 18.74 -20.98 -14.37
C ARG A 385 18.09 -20.67 -13.01
N VAL A 386 16.92 -20.05 -13.03
CA VAL A 386 16.08 -19.73 -11.85
C VAL A 386 15.48 -21.00 -11.23
N LEU A 387 15.12 -22.01 -12.01
CA LEU A 387 14.64 -23.31 -11.56
C LEU A 387 15.78 -24.14 -10.93
N ARG A 388 16.99 -24.08 -11.49
CA ARG A 388 18.22 -24.62 -10.85
C ARG A 388 18.52 -23.91 -9.54
N GLY A 389 18.55 -22.58 -9.54
CA GLY A 389 18.71 -21.76 -8.33
C GLY A 389 17.59 -21.96 -7.31
N GLY A 390 16.37 -22.25 -7.77
CA GLY A 390 15.20 -22.56 -6.93
C GLY A 390 15.27 -23.94 -6.28
N ARG A 391 15.85 -24.95 -6.94
CA ARG A 391 16.15 -26.25 -6.32
C ARG A 391 17.25 -26.13 -5.26
N GLU A 392 18.29 -25.36 -5.53
CA GLU A 392 19.38 -25.08 -4.59
C GLU A 392 18.87 -24.26 -3.39
N ALA A 393 18.07 -23.22 -3.62
CA ALA A 393 17.44 -22.43 -2.56
C ALA A 393 16.43 -23.25 -1.73
N ARG A 394 15.70 -24.20 -2.33
CA ARG A 394 14.82 -25.13 -1.59
C ARG A 394 15.62 -26.10 -0.72
N GLN A 395 16.75 -26.60 -1.20
CA GLN A 395 17.66 -27.44 -0.40
C GLN A 395 18.30 -26.64 0.74
N GLU A 396 18.72 -25.40 0.49
CA GLU A 396 19.28 -24.50 1.51
C GLU A 396 18.23 -24.10 2.55
N LYS A 397 16.99 -23.82 2.16
CA LYS A 397 15.88 -23.53 3.08
C LYS A 397 15.48 -24.76 3.91
N LYS A 398 15.60 -25.96 3.36
CA LYS A 398 15.41 -27.23 4.08
C LYS A 398 16.54 -27.45 5.09
N ALA A 399 17.79 -27.26 4.68
CA ALA A 399 18.96 -27.33 5.56
C ALA A 399 18.87 -26.29 6.69
N LEU A 400 18.44 -25.07 6.41
CA LEU A 400 18.24 -24.00 7.40
C LEU A 400 17.11 -24.33 8.39
N ARG A 401 16.05 -25.01 7.94
CA ARG A 401 14.96 -25.49 8.82
C ARG A 401 15.45 -26.61 9.75
N GLU A 402 16.21 -27.56 9.22
CA GLU A 402 16.82 -28.64 10.00
C GLU A 402 17.85 -28.09 11.00
N GLU A 403 18.64 -27.09 10.61
CA GLU A 403 19.58 -26.40 11.49
C GLU A 403 18.84 -25.63 12.60
N LYS A 404 17.77 -24.90 12.29
CA LYS A 404 16.94 -24.22 13.29
C LYS A 404 16.29 -25.21 14.26
N LYS A 405 15.90 -26.39 13.79
CA LYS A 405 15.37 -27.48 14.64
C LYS A 405 16.46 -28.01 15.58
N ALA A 406 17.66 -28.29 15.07
CA ALA A 406 18.80 -28.70 15.89
C ALA A 406 19.20 -27.65 16.92
N GLN A 407 19.20 -26.36 16.56
CA GLN A 407 19.47 -25.26 17.49
C GLN A 407 18.44 -25.14 18.63
N ARG A 408 17.16 -25.46 18.36
CA ARG A 408 16.10 -25.51 19.39
C ARG A 408 16.32 -26.66 20.36
N GLU A 409 16.68 -27.85 19.87
CA GLU A 409 17.02 -29.01 20.71
C GLU A 409 18.24 -28.73 21.59
N VAL A 410 19.30 -28.12 21.05
CA VAL A 410 20.48 -27.72 21.84
C VAL A 410 20.09 -26.71 22.93
N LYS A 411 19.26 -25.71 22.63
CA LYS A 411 18.77 -24.75 23.64
C LYS A 411 17.93 -25.44 24.72
N LYS A 412 17.13 -26.44 24.37
CA LYS A 412 16.35 -27.23 25.32
C LYS A 412 17.26 -28.03 26.25
N ALA A 413 18.24 -28.74 25.70
CA ALA A 413 19.24 -29.47 26.49
C ALA A 413 20.05 -28.54 27.42
N GLN A 414 20.42 -27.34 26.96
CA GLN A 414 21.10 -26.33 27.79
C GLN A 414 20.25 -25.88 28.99
N ARG A 415 18.93 -25.72 28.81
CA ARG A 415 18.01 -25.36 29.90
C ARG A 415 17.91 -26.49 30.92
N GLU A 416 17.83 -27.73 30.48
CA GLU A 416 17.79 -28.92 31.35
C GLU A 416 19.08 -29.07 32.16
N VAL A 417 20.24 -28.91 31.53
CA VAL A 417 21.55 -28.92 32.23
C VAL A 417 21.62 -27.77 33.25
N LYS A 418 21.18 -26.56 32.89
CA LYS A 418 21.16 -25.42 33.83
C LYS A 418 20.26 -25.70 35.03
N LYS A 419 19.09 -26.31 34.83
CA LYS A 419 18.18 -26.72 35.90
C LYS A 419 18.82 -27.77 36.82
N ALA A 420 19.43 -28.80 36.24
CA ALA A 420 20.12 -29.85 37.01
C ALA A 420 21.31 -29.31 37.83
N VAL A 421 22.03 -28.31 37.32
CA VAL A 421 23.11 -27.63 38.06
C VAL A 421 22.55 -26.85 39.25
N VAL A 422 21.44 -26.14 39.08
CA VAL A 422 20.79 -25.40 40.17
C VAL A 422 20.32 -26.36 41.27
N GLU A 423 19.68 -27.47 40.90
CA GLU A 423 19.23 -28.49 41.85
C GLU A 423 20.40 -29.14 42.60
N LYS A 424 21.48 -29.51 41.90
CA LYS A 424 22.69 -30.05 42.53
C LYS A 424 23.37 -29.04 43.46
N ASN A 425 23.36 -27.75 43.11
CA ASN A 425 23.90 -26.70 43.98
C ASN A 425 23.06 -26.53 45.25
N LYS A 426 21.72 -26.57 45.13
CA LYS A 426 20.82 -26.53 46.29
C LYS A 426 21.06 -27.72 47.22
N ALA A 427 21.11 -28.94 46.68
CA ALA A 427 21.42 -30.15 47.45
C ALA A 427 22.83 -30.10 48.09
N PHE A 428 23.81 -29.47 47.43
CA PHE A 428 25.13 -29.27 48.00
C PHE A 428 25.12 -28.28 49.17
N GLN A 429 24.37 -27.18 49.07
CA GLN A 429 24.23 -26.21 50.15
C GLN A 429 23.51 -26.82 51.37
N GLU A 430 22.47 -27.62 51.15
CA GLU A 430 21.77 -28.33 52.23
C GLU A 430 22.70 -29.33 52.94
N LYS A 431 23.53 -30.08 52.19
CA LYS A 431 24.55 -30.96 52.77
C LYS A 431 25.65 -30.21 53.51
N GLN A 432 26.05 -29.03 53.03
CA GLN A 432 27.01 -28.18 53.72
C GLN A 432 26.43 -27.68 55.06
N LYS A 433 25.19 -27.20 55.06
CA LYS A 433 24.49 -26.77 56.27
C LYS A 433 24.37 -27.90 57.30
N ALA A 434 23.97 -29.10 56.85
CA ALA A 434 23.90 -30.28 57.72
C ALA A 434 25.27 -30.69 58.29
N ALA A 435 26.35 -30.54 57.52
CA ALA A 435 27.70 -30.80 57.99
C ALA A 435 28.16 -29.77 59.04
N ASP A 436 27.86 -28.49 58.82
CA ASP A 436 28.19 -27.39 59.72
C ASP A 436 27.40 -27.52 61.06
N ASP A 437 26.13 -27.92 60.99
CA ASP A 437 25.29 -28.21 62.16
C ASP A 437 25.83 -29.40 62.97
N LEU A 438 26.27 -30.46 62.27
CA LEU A 438 26.89 -31.63 62.91
C LEU A 438 28.22 -31.27 63.58
N GLN A 439 29.04 -30.43 62.94
CA GLN A 439 30.30 -29.93 63.47
C GLN A 439 30.07 -29.07 64.72
N THR A 440 29.05 -28.22 64.70
CA THR A 440 28.63 -27.40 65.84
C THR A 440 28.14 -28.27 67.02
N ARG A 441 27.32 -29.29 66.76
CA ARG A 441 26.86 -30.26 67.78
C ARG A 441 28.02 -31.05 68.38
N LYS A 442 29.00 -31.47 67.56
CA LYS A 442 30.20 -32.17 68.02
C LYS A 442 31.12 -31.27 68.85
N GLN A 443 31.32 -30.01 68.46
CA GLN A 443 32.07 -29.03 69.24
C GLN A 443 31.43 -28.75 70.61
N LYS A 444 30.09 -28.68 70.68
CA LYS A 444 29.36 -28.60 71.97
C LYS A 444 29.56 -29.84 72.84
N LYS A 445 29.53 -31.06 72.27
CA LYS A 445 29.82 -32.32 72.99
C LYS A 445 31.28 -32.40 73.48
N ILE A 446 32.25 -31.93 72.70
CA ILE A 446 33.68 -31.91 73.08
C ILE A 446 33.94 -30.91 74.22
N LYS A 447 33.22 -29.77 74.28
CA LYS A 447 33.29 -28.83 75.41
C LYS A 447 32.70 -29.40 76.73
N ALA A 448 31.88 -30.45 76.67
CA ALA A 448 31.20 -31.05 77.82
C ALA A 448 31.96 -32.22 78.49
N HIS A 449 33.03 -32.73 77.89
CA HIS A 449 33.84 -33.82 78.47
C HIS A 449 35.32 -33.71 78.08
N PRO A 450 36.24 -33.37 79.00
CA PRO A 450 37.65 -33.37 78.73
C PRO A 450 38.21 -34.76 79.05
N GLU A 451 38.49 -35.58 78.04
CA GLU A 451 39.77 -36.30 77.88
C GLU A 451 39.74 -37.38 76.79
N LYS A 452 40.91 -37.52 76.12
CA LYS A 452 41.39 -38.53 75.15
C LYS A 452 40.55 -38.89 73.90
N LYS A 453 39.22 -38.67 73.83
CA LYS A 453 38.41 -38.91 72.61
C LYS A 453 38.54 -37.80 71.54
N ALA A 454 38.96 -36.60 71.95
CA ALA A 454 39.04 -35.40 71.10
C ALA A 454 40.14 -35.44 70.01
N ARG A 455 41.22 -36.22 70.17
CA ARG A 455 42.32 -36.31 69.16
C ARG A 455 41.93 -37.15 67.94
N LYS A 456 41.20 -38.26 68.13
CA LYS A 456 40.74 -39.14 67.04
C LYS A 456 39.63 -38.48 66.23
N GLU A 457 38.72 -37.76 66.89
CA GLU A 457 37.67 -36.97 66.23
C GLU A 457 38.20 -35.73 65.48
N LYS A 458 39.18 -35.01 66.03
CA LYS A 458 39.85 -33.90 65.30
C LYS A 458 40.54 -34.36 64.01
N ARG A 459 41.14 -35.56 64.00
CA ARG A 459 41.76 -36.15 62.80
C ARG A 459 40.71 -36.49 61.73
N GLY A 460 39.59 -37.12 62.13
CA GLY A 460 38.49 -37.44 61.21
C GLY A 460 37.81 -36.20 60.62
N ILE A 461 37.69 -35.11 61.39
CA ILE A 461 37.19 -33.81 60.88
C ILE A 461 38.15 -33.24 59.82
N ARG A 462 39.47 -33.27 60.08
CA ARG A 462 40.50 -32.78 59.15
C ARG A 462 40.55 -33.57 57.84
N GLU A 463 40.34 -34.88 57.90
CA GLU A 463 40.26 -35.76 56.72
C GLU A 463 38.99 -35.50 55.90
N ASN A 464 37.85 -35.27 56.57
CA ASN A 464 36.60 -34.88 55.89
C ASN A 464 36.67 -33.49 55.26
N GLU A 465 37.30 -32.51 55.91
CA GLU A 465 37.53 -31.17 55.33
C GLU A 465 38.41 -31.25 54.08
N LYS A 466 39.49 -32.06 54.12
CA LYS A 466 40.32 -32.32 52.93
C LYS A 466 39.54 -32.99 51.81
N ALA A 467 38.70 -33.97 52.12
CA ALA A 467 37.84 -34.63 51.14
C ALA A 467 36.82 -33.65 50.52
N LEU A 468 36.26 -32.75 51.33
CA LEU A 468 35.32 -31.72 50.88
C LEU A 468 36.03 -30.67 50.00
N GLN A 469 37.23 -30.25 50.36
CA GLN A 469 38.05 -29.35 49.53
C GLN A 469 38.41 -30.00 48.19
N LYS A 470 38.74 -31.30 48.17
CA LYS A 470 39.00 -32.05 46.93
C LYS A 470 37.75 -32.10 46.04
N LYS A 471 36.56 -32.33 46.61
CA LYS A 471 35.28 -32.29 45.87
C LYS A 471 34.97 -30.88 45.34
N LYS A 472 35.21 -29.82 46.13
CA LYS A 472 35.06 -28.42 45.70
C LYS A 472 36.01 -28.06 44.55
N LYS A 473 37.23 -28.61 44.54
CA LYS A 473 38.18 -28.45 43.43
C LYS A 473 37.67 -29.13 42.16
N ILE A 474 37.28 -30.42 42.25
CA ILE A 474 36.72 -31.16 41.10
C ILE A 474 35.48 -30.46 40.51
N PHE A 475 34.62 -29.89 41.36
CA PHE A 475 33.45 -29.14 40.89
C PHE A 475 33.83 -27.85 40.14
N ARG A 476 34.80 -27.09 40.65
CA ARG A 476 35.33 -25.90 39.97
C ARG A 476 35.97 -26.24 38.63
N ASP A 477 36.75 -27.32 38.58
CA ASP A 477 37.39 -27.78 37.34
C ASP A 477 36.34 -28.19 36.30
N LYS A 478 35.25 -28.87 36.71
CA LYS A 478 34.12 -29.19 35.82
C LYS A 478 33.37 -27.95 35.33
N GLN A 479 33.19 -26.93 36.16
CA GLN A 479 32.59 -25.65 35.73
C GLN A 479 33.48 -24.91 34.73
N LYS A 480 34.81 -24.97 34.92
CA LYS A 480 35.77 -24.38 33.99
C LYS A 480 35.72 -25.08 32.62
N ALA A 481 35.78 -26.41 32.61
CA ALA A 481 35.69 -27.21 31.37
C ALA A 481 34.37 -26.97 30.61
N LEU A 482 33.26 -26.79 31.33
CA LEU A 482 31.97 -26.46 30.71
C LEU A 482 31.98 -25.07 30.07
N ARG A 483 32.57 -24.06 30.72
CA ARG A 483 32.72 -22.71 30.15
C ARG A 483 33.61 -22.71 28.91
N GLU A 484 34.72 -23.43 28.94
CA GLU A 484 35.62 -23.58 27.79
C GLU A 484 34.91 -24.27 26.61
N SER A 485 34.12 -25.31 26.89
CA SER A 485 33.32 -26.00 25.86
C SER A 485 32.25 -25.09 25.24
N ILE A 486 31.62 -24.23 26.05
CA ILE A 486 30.64 -23.23 25.56
C ILE A 486 31.34 -22.19 24.67
N ASN A 487 32.49 -21.68 25.09
CA ASN A 487 33.24 -20.68 24.32
C ASN A 487 33.73 -21.26 22.98
N ALA A 488 34.24 -22.49 22.98
CA ALA A 488 34.65 -23.17 21.73
C ALA A 488 33.48 -23.35 20.74
N LEU A 489 32.25 -23.55 21.24
CA LEU A 489 31.05 -23.60 20.40
C LEU A 489 30.67 -22.21 19.84
N TYR A 490 30.86 -21.14 20.62
CA TYR A 490 30.66 -19.77 20.16
C TYR A 490 31.68 -19.37 19.08
N ASP A 491 32.95 -19.74 19.25
CA ASP A 491 33.98 -19.45 18.27
C ASP A 491 33.73 -20.20 16.96
N LYS A 492 33.40 -21.50 17.00
CA LYS A 492 33.00 -22.27 15.81
C LYS A 492 31.79 -21.65 15.08
N LYS A 493 30.85 -21.07 15.82
CA LYS A 493 29.70 -20.34 15.24
C LYS A 493 30.14 -19.05 14.54
N LYS A 494 31.06 -18.30 15.15
CA LYS A 494 31.61 -17.06 14.59
C LYS A 494 32.42 -17.32 13.31
N THR A 495 33.24 -18.37 13.27
CA THR A 495 34.00 -18.77 12.07
C THR A 495 33.09 -19.24 10.93
N ARG A 496 31.98 -19.94 11.23
CA ARG A 496 31.00 -20.33 10.20
C ARG A 496 30.21 -19.16 9.64
N GLN A 497 29.90 -18.17 10.48
CA GLN A 497 29.25 -16.93 10.04
C GLN A 497 30.20 -16.09 9.16
N SER A 498 31.49 -16.02 9.47
CA SER A 498 32.45 -15.29 8.63
C SER A 498 32.65 -15.94 7.25
N MET A 499 32.73 -17.27 7.17
CA MET A 499 32.83 -17.97 5.87
C MET A 499 31.55 -17.87 5.02
N SER A 500 30.39 -17.74 5.66
CA SER A 500 29.11 -17.47 4.96
C SER A 500 29.08 -16.06 4.38
N THR A 501 29.59 -15.06 5.10
CA THR A 501 29.69 -13.68 4.59
C THR A 501 30.76 -13.49 3.52
N GLU A 502 31.84 -14.28 3.54
CA GLU A 502 32.87 -14.27 2.48
C GLU A 502 32.35 -14.87 1.18
N ARG A 503 31.62 -16.00 1.24
CA ARG A 503 30.98 -16.60 0.06
C ARG A 503 29.91 -15.72 -0.59
N LEU A 504 29.21 -14.88 0.20
CA LEU A 504 28.24 -13.90 -0.29
C LEU A 504 28.89 -12.64 -0.89
N ARG A 505 30.20 -12.43 -0.71
CA ARG A 505 30.96 -11.33 -1.32
C ARG A 505 31.75 -11.76 -2.57
N SER A 506 31.98 -13.06 -2.76
CA SER A 506 32.79 -13.61 -3.85
C SER A 506 31.98 -14.25 -4.99
N GLY A 507 30.65 -14.12 -4.98
CA GLY A 507 29.75 -14.53 -6.06
C GLY A 507 28.78 -13.39 -6.34
#